data_AF-A0A4Y2PB71-F1
#
_entry.id   AF-A0A4Y2PB71-F1
#
_cell.length_a   1.000
_cell.length_b   1.000
_cell.length_c   1.000
_cell.angle_alpha   90.00
_cell.angle_beta   90.00
_cell.angle_gamma   90.00
#
_symmetry.space_group_name_H-M   'P 1'
#
loop_
_entity.id
_entity.type
_entity.pdbx_description
1 polymer ?
#
loop_
_entity_poly.entity_id
_entity_poly.type
_entity_poly.pdbx_seq_one_letter_code
_entity_poly.pdbx_strand_id
1 'polypeptide(L)'
;MHDTGRGRSVRTPQVVEDILQGVGGRPDISTLEVSRGLNMPHSIVWRVLQDEGFYHVQKVQALIPAVYAPRVEFARWFLQQPAAQPNFSAHVLFMDESTFTREGISNTHNLHVFF
;
A
#
# COMPACT_ATOMS: atom_id res chain seq x y z
N MET A 1 9.79 33.21 16.82
CA MET A 1 9.59 31.79 16.47
C MET A 1 9.78 31.68 14.97
N HIS A 2 10.77 30.93 14.51
CA HIS A 2 11.23 30.96 13.13
C HIS A 2 10.27 30.18 12.21
N ASP A 3 9.70 30.88 11.25
CA ASP A 3 9.02 30.32 10.09
C ASP A 3 10.08 29.77 9.13
N THR A 4 10.40 28.49 9.28
CA THR A 4 11.25 27.73 8.34
C THR A 4 10.38 26.93 7.38
N GLY A 5 9.44 27.60 6.71
CA GLY A 5 8.76 27.08 5.53
C GLY A 5 9.74 26.97 4.36
N ARG A 6 10.32 25.79 4.14
CA ARG A 6 11.11 25.46 2.95
C ARG A 6 10.26 25.74 1.70
N GLY A 7 10.67 26.74 0.91
CA GLY A 7 9.89 27.28 -0.20
C GLY A 7 9.39 26.21 -1.18
N ARG A 8 8.08 26.21 -1.44
CA ARG A 8 7.36 25.41 -2.46
C ARG A 8 7.73 25.86 -3.90
N SER A 9 9.01 25.93 -4.24
CA SER A 9 9.45 26.53 -5.52
C SER A 9 9.56 25.54 -6.69
N VAL A 10 9.28 24.25 -6.51
CA VAL A 10 9.46 23.22 -7.57
C VAL A 10 8.13 22.67 -8.11
N ARG A 11 6.99 23.03 -7.52
CA ARG A 11 5.66 22.61 -8.00
C ARG A 11 5.04 23.70 -8.84
N THR A 12 5.43 23.80 -10.10
CA THR A 12 4.60 24.55 -11.05
C THR A 12 3.34 23.71 -11.32
N PRO A 13 2.16 24.34 -11.47
CA PRO A 13 0.94 23.64 -11.86
C PRO A 13 1.15 22.76 -13.11
N GLN A 14 2.02 23.21 -14.02
CA GLN A 14 2.41 22.45 -15.21
C GLN A 14 3.07 21.11 -14.89
N VAL A 15 4.01 21.06 -13.93
CA VAL A 15 4.67 19.79 -13.54
C VAL A 15 3.67 18.82 -12.93
N VAL A 16 2.71 19.33 -12.14
CA VAL A 16 1.64 18.49 -11.58
C VAL A 16 0.78 17.92 -12.70
N GLU A 17 0.32 18.76 -13.63
CA GLU A 17 -0.48 18.32 -14.77
C GLU A 17 0.25 17.31 -15.65
N ASP A 18 1.54 17.54 -15.98
CA ASP A 18 2.34 16.63 -16.80
C ASP A 18 2.47 15.24 -16.15
N ILE A 19 2.64 15.20 -14.82
CA ILE A 19 2.70 13.96 -14.04
C ILE A 19 1.35 13.26 -14.02
N LEU A 20 0.25 14.01 -13.80
CA LEU A 20 -1.10 13.46 -13.79
C LEU A 20 -1.52 12.93 -15.17
N GLN A 21 -1.19 13.63 -16.26
CA GLN A 21 -1.39 13.17 -17.63
C GLN A 21 -0.54 11.92 -17.94
N GLY A 22 0.69 11.85 -17.42
CA GLY A 22 1.55 10.68 -17.57
C GLY A 22 0.99 9.40 -16.91
N VAL A 23 0.11 9.56 -15.91
CA VAL A 23 -0.61 8.46 -15.23
C VAL A 23 -2.04 8.28 -15.75
N GLY A 24 -2.60 9.33 -16.37
CA GLY A 24 -3.95 9.37 -16.90
C GLY A 24 -4.25 8.20 -17.86
N GLY A 25 -5.18 7.34 -17.46
CA GLY A 25 -5.62 6.19 -18.26
C GLY A 25 -4.78 4.92 -18.11
N ARG A 26 -3.71 4.92 -17.30
CA ARG A 26 -2.87 3.74 -17.01
C ARG A 26 -2.58 3.61 -15.52
N PRO A 27 -3.51 3.06 -14.71
CA PRO A 27 -3.31 2.88 -13.27
C PRO A 27 -2.20 1.87 -12.93
N ASP A 28 -1.72 1.11 -13.91
CA ASP A 28 -0.66 0.11 -13.82
C ASP A 28 0.76 0.70 -14.09
N ILE A 29 0.86 1.96 -14.50
CA ILE A 29 2.17 2.57 -14.78
C ILE A 29 2.98 2.78 -13.51
N SER A 30 4.25 2.37 -13.54
CA SER A 30 5.14 2.59 -12.42
C SER A 30 5.57 4.06 -12.33
N THR A 31 5.74 4.57 -11.10
CA THR A 31 6.28 5.92 -10.87
C THR A 31 7.67 6.14 -11.49
N LEU A 32 8.45 5.07 -11.66
CA LEU A 32 9.75 5.09 -12.33
C LEU A 32 9.61 5.28 -13.84
N GLU A 33 8.60 4.67 -14.47
CA GLU A 33 8.33 4.83 -15.89
C GLU A 33 7.88 6.27 -16.21
N VAL A 34 7.02 6.85 -15.37
CA VAL A 34 6.62 8.27 -15.47
C VAL A 34 7.83 9.20 -15.30
N SER A 35 8.69 8.93 -14.31
CA SER A 35 9.94 9.68 -14.09
C SER A 35 10.85 9.68 -15.32
N ARG A 36 11.02 8.52 -15.98
CA ARG A 36 11.82 8.40 -17.22
C ARG A 36 11.16 9.11 -18.39
N GLY A 37 9.84 9.00 -18.55
CA GLY A 37 9.11 9.64 -19.64
C GLY A 37 9.13 11.18 -19.56
N LEU A 38 9.09 11.73 -18.34
CA LEU A 38 9.11 13.17 -18.10
C LEU A 38 10.52 13.74 -17.84
N ASN A 39 11.54 12.89 -17.81
CA ASN A 39 12.91 13.24 -17.43
C ASN A 39 12.98 14.00 -16.08
N MET A 40 12.21 13.53 -15.09
CA MET A 40 12.10 14.13 -13.78
C MET A 40 12.63 13.19 -12.69
N PRO A 41 13.14 13.71 -11.55
CA PRO A 41 13.47 12.87 -10.42
C PRO A 41 12.24 12.11 -9.92
N HIS A 42 12.41 10.80 -9.73
CA HIS A 42 11.37 9.91 -9.19
C HIS A 42 10.74 10.44 -7.88
N SER A 43 11.53 11.06 -7.02
CA SER A 43 11.08 11.63 -5.75
C SER A 43 10.14 12.85 -5.88
N ILE A 44 10.08 13.50 -7.05
CA ILE A 44 9.08 14.54 -7.34
C ILE A 44 7.79 13.88 -7.83
N VAL A 45 7.91 12.96 -8.77
CA VAL A 45 6.79 12.17 -9.33
C VAL A 45 6.01 11.47 -8.20
N TRP A 46 6.71 10.74 -7.33
CA TRP A 46 6.11 10.07 -6.18
C TRP A 46 5.34 11.03 -5.27
N ARG A 47 5.93 12.19 -4.96
CA ARG A 47 5.34 13.16 -4.01
C ARG A 47 4.13 13.88 -4.59
N VAL A 48 4.11 14.13 -5.90
CA VAL A 48 2.93 14.68 -6.58
C VAL A 48 1.83 13.63 -6.58
N LEU A 49 2.13 12.40 -6.98
CA LEU A 49 1.12 11.32 -7.04
C LEU A 49 0.56 10.93 -5.67
N GLN A 50 1.36 11.05 -4.62
CA GLN A 50 0.92 10.86 -3.24
C GLN A 50 -0.02 11.99 -2.77
N ASP A 51 0.32 13.24 -3.04
CA ASP A 51 -0.50 14.40 -2.66
C ASP A 51 -1.82 14.46 -3.44
N GLU A 52 -1.83 14.00 -4.69
CA GLU A 52 -3.02 13.94 -5.56
C GLU A 52 -3.84 12.64 -5.39
N GLY A 53 -3.41 11.71 -4.52
CA GLY A 53 -4.18 10.51 -4.17
C GLY A 53 -4.13 9.35 -5.18
N PHE A 54 -3.18 9.34 -6.13
CA PHE A 54 -3.12 8.30 -7.16
C PHE A 54 -2.56 6.95 -6.70
N TYR A 55 -1.93 6.89 -5.52
CA TYR A 55 -1.45 5.65 -4.90
C TYR A 55 -2.08 5.47 -3.53
N HIS A 56 -3.21 4.78 -3.50
CA HIS A 56 -3.83 4.32 -2.26
C HIS A 56 -3.41 2.89 -1.97
N VAL A 57 -3.14 2.61 -0.70
CA VAL A 57 -2.95 1.26 -0.20
C VAL A 57 -4.26 0.49 -0.42
N GLN A 58 -4.29 -0.38 -1.42
CA GLN A 58 -5.44 -1.24 -1.66
C GLN A 58 -5.35 -2.46 -0.76
N LYS A 59 -6.37 -2.68 0.07
CA LYS A 59 -6.47 -3.91 0.85
C LYS A 59 -6.76 -5.06 -0.11
N VAL A 60 -5.72 -5.77 -0.56
CA VAL A 60 -5.83 -6.99 -1.35
C VAL A 60 -6.24 -8.13 -0.43
N GLN A 61 -7.48 -8.09 0.04
CA GLN A 61 -8.13 -9.24 0.65
C GLN A 61 -9.38 -9.51 -0.15
N ALA A 62 -9.32 -10.49 -1.06
CA ALA A 62 -10.48 -10.95 -1.80
C ALA A 62 -11.47 -11.62 -0.83
N LEU A 63 -12.34 -10.82 -0.22
CA LEU A 63 -13.45 -11.29 0.59
C LEU A 63 -14.58 -11.75 -0.33
N ILE A 64 -14.36 -12.88 -1.01
CA ILE A 64 -15.43 -13.51 -1.79
C ILE A 64 -16.48 -14.11 -0.85
N PRO A 65 -17.77 -14.11 -1.21
CA PRO A 65 -18.84 -14.62 -0.34
C PRO A 65 -18.60 -16.04 0.19
N ALA A 66 -17.99 -16.90 -0.63
CA ALA A 66 -17.64 -18.28 -0.28
C ALA A 66 -16.66 -18.40 0.91
N VAL A 67 -15.87 -17.35 1.18
CA VAL A 67 -14.87 -17.33 2.26
C VAL A 67 -15.48 -16.87 3.58
N TYR A 68 -16.68 -16.28 3.58
CA TYR A 68 -17.30 -15.75 4.80
C TYR A 68 -17.65 -16.85 5.81
N ALA A 69 -18.39 -17.87 5.38
CA ALA A 69 -18.81 -18.95 6.28
C ALA A 69 -17.62 -19.72 6.90
N PRO A 70 -16.60 -20.16 6.13
CA PRO A 70 -15.41 -20.78 6.70
C PRO A 70 -14.67 -19.90 7.72
N ARG A 71 -14.62 -18.57 7.50
CA ARG A 71 -13.98 -17.65 8.45
C ARG A 71 -14.75 -17.55 9.77
N VAL A 72 -16.07 -17.52 9.71
CA VAL A 72 -16.92 -17.50 10.92
C VAL A 72 -16.73 -18.79 11.72
N GLU A 73 -16.72 -19.95 11.04
CA GLU A 73 -16.49 -21.23 11.69
C GLU A 73 -15.10 -21.32 12.33
N PHE A 74 -14.06 -20.87 11.63
CA PHE A 74 -12.71 -20.77 12.19
C PHE A 74 -12.68 -19.85 13.43
N ALA A 75 -13.28 -18.67 13.36
CA ALA A 75 -13.28 -17.72 14.47
C ALA A 75 -14.00 -18.29 15.71
N ARG A 76 -15.14 -18.95 15.50
CA ARG A 76 -15.86 -19.65 16.58
C ARG A 76 -15.02 -20.75 17.20
N TRP A 77 -14.41 -21.59 16.38
CA TRP A 77 -13.51 -22.65 16.84
C TRP A 77 -12.33 -22.07 17.63
N PHE A 78 -11.68 -21.03 17.13
CA PHE A 78 -10.52 -20.39 17.78
C PHE A 78 -10.88 -19.82 19.16
N LEU A 79 -12.04 -19.17 19.29
CA LEU A 79 -12.53 -18.60 20.54
C LEU A 79 -12.90 -19.66 21.59
N GLN A 80 -13.15 -20.90 21.18
CA GLN A 80 -13.44 -22.02 22.09
C GLN A 80 -12.18 -22.69 22.65
N GLN A 81 -11.01 -22.52 22.00
CA GLN A 81 -9.77 -23.18 22.42
C GLN A 81 -9.28 -22.83 23.84
N PRO A 82 -9.48 -21.60 24.36
CA PRO A 82 -9.11 -21.28 25.74
C PRO A 82 -9.76 -22.17 26.81
N ALA A 83 -10.91 -22.80 26.51
CA ALA A 83 -11.57 -23.73 27.43
C ALA A 83 -10.77 -25.02 27.64
N ALA A 84 -10.02 -25.47 26.64
CA ALA A 84 -9.16 -26.66 26.71
C ALA A 84 -7.70 -26.32 27.02
N GLN A 85 -7.22 -25.17 26.53
CA GLN A 85 -5.86 -24.70 26.73
C GLN A 85 -5.86 -23.22 27.14
N PRO A 86 -5.72 -22.92 28.44
CA PRO A 86 -5.51 -21.54 28.89
C PRO A 86 -4.32 -20.94 28.14
N ASN A 87 -4.49 -19.74 27.59
CA ASN A 87 -3.49 -19.04 26.75
C ASN A 87 -3.22 -19.68 25.37
N PHE A 88 -4.17 -20.42 24.79
CA PHE A 88 -4.05 -20.97 23.44
C PHE A 88 -3.52 -19.95 22.40
N SER A 89 -4.05 -18.73 22.39
CA SER A 89 -3.65 -17.70 21.44
C SER A 89 -2.16 -17.31 21.51
N ALA A 90 -1.53 -17.39 22.69
CA ALA A 90 -0.11 -17.09 22.85
C ALA A 90 0.81 -18.15 22.22
N HIS A 91 0.28 -19.33 21.92
CA HIS A 91 1.01 -20.44 21.29
C HIS A 91 0.78 -20.51 19.78
N VAL A 92 -0.01 -19.60 19.21
CA VAL A 92 -0.32 -19.58 17.77
C VAL A 92 0.58 -18.56 17.08
N LEU A 93 1.39 -19.04 16.13
CA LEU A 93 2.17 -18.21 15.22
C LEU A 93 1.50 -18.19 13.85
N PHE A 94 1.08 -17.01 13.41
CA PHE A 94 0.62 -16.80 12.04
C PHE A 94 1.81 -16.43 11.17
N MET A 95 2.05 -17.21 10.11
CA MET A 95 3.06 -16.90 9.09
C MET A 95 2.37 -16.76 7.74
N ASP A 96 2.83 -15.81 6.94
CA ASP A 96 2.40 -15.58 5.55
C ASP A 96 3.62 -15.70 4.63
N GLU A 97 3.39 -16.14 3.41
CA GLU A 97 4.42 -16.19 2.38
C GLU A 97 4.51 -14.81 1.72
N SER A 98 5.59 -14.07 2.00
CA SER A 98 5.83 -12.77 1.39
C SER A 98 6.48 -12.93 0.02
N THR A 99 5.68 -12.91 -1.05
CA THR A 99 6.22 -12.90 -2.42
C THR A 99 6.50 -11.46 -2.85
N PHE A 100 7.77 -11.08 -3.00
CA PHE A 100 8.15 -9.82 -3.63
C PHE A 100 8.05 -9.99 -5.15
N THR A 101 6.93 -9.58 -5.73
CA THR A 101 6.76 -9.56 -7.19
C THR A 101 7.22 -8.22 -7.77
N ARG A 102 7.79 -8.25 -8.98
CA ARG A 102 8.25 -7.03 -9.67
C ARG A 102 7.08 -6.11 -10.04
N GLU A 103 5.87 -6.66 -10.04
CA GLU A 103 4.59 -6.00 -10.32
C GLU A 103 3.99 -5.26 -9.11
N GLY A 104 4.67 -5.26 -7.95
CA GLY A 104 4.34 -4.34 -6.84
C GLY A 104 3.11 -4.74 -6.00
N ILE A 105 2.67 -5.99 -6.06
CA ILE A 105 1.58 -6.47 -5.19
C ILE A 105 2.17 -6.78 -3.81
N SER A 106 2.22 -5.75 -2.97
CA SER A 106 2.60 -5.90 -1.56
C SER A 106 1.35 -6.13 -0.71
N ASN A 107 1.33 -7.25 0.02
CA ASN A 107 0.35 -7.45 1.08
C ASN A 107 0.54 -6.33 2.13
N THR A 108 -0.55 -5.70 2.58
CA THR A 108 -0.52 -4.61 3.56
C THR A 108 0.17 -5.00 4.87
N HIS A 109 0.13 -6.29 5.21
CA HIS A 109 0.83 -6.85 6.36
C HIS A 109 2.34 -7.08 6.15
N ASN A 110 2.81 -7.08 4.90
CA ASN A 110 4.21 -7.31 4.53
C ASN A 110 4.90 -6.02 4.04
N LEU A 111 4.24 -4.86 4.16
CA LEU A 111 4.81 -3.55 3.84
C LEU A 111 5.77 -3.11 4.96
N HIS A 112 7.01 -3.56 4.91
CA HIS A 112 8.08 -2.96 5.71
C HIS A 112 8.56 -1.68 5.04
N VAL A 113 8.06 -0.54 5.52
CA VAL A 113 8.60 0.78 5.14
C VAL A 113 9.96 0.94 5.81
N PHE A 114 11.03 0.68 5.07
CA PHE A 114 12.37 1.13 5.44
C PHE A 114 12.63 2.47 4.76
N PHE A 115 12.82 3.51 5.59
CA PHE A 115 13.14 4.87 5.17
C PHE A 115 14.58 4.98 4.62
#